data_AF-A0AAU7PUM2-F1
#
_entry.id   AF-A0AAU7PUM2-F1
#
_cell.length_a   1.000
_cell.length_b   1.000
_cell.length_c   1.000
_cell.angle_alpha   90.00
_cell.angle_beta   90.00
_cell.angle_gamma   90.00
#
_symmetry.space_group_name_H-M   'P 1'
#
loop_
_entity.id
_entity.type
_entity.pdbx_description
1 polymer ?
#
loop_
_entity_poly.entity_id
_entity_poly.type
_entity_poly.pdbx_seq_one_letter_code
_entity_poly.pdbx_strand_id
1 'polypeptide(L)'
;MKKKVILLAAALLCGCLLAGCQKTKGDQLNPNTVTSEEGQIKVESSNENNEEKESETKSVKINSSSASDTGVSQSEISLDEKRIIPDQSFDVELNEWGNVRFISYAPEAGADFEDVSFYLMKDNKVVYSFPYYGENNRTDTYAGLFDGVESVGFRDVNHDNLKDIIVIINYITGAGPQGMVPRPRARIFLADKKEFHLAKDLIDDITENMDEKDINIDNICKYLENK
;
A
#
# COMPACT_ATOMS: atom_id res chain seq x y z
N MET A 1 59.11 -7.47 13.71
CA MET A 1 58.10 -6.63 14.39
C MET A 1 57.33 -7.50 15.39
N LYS A 2 57.39 -7.15 16.68
CA LYS A 2 56.88 -7.97 17.79
C LYS A 2 55.36 -7.82 17.89
N LYS A 3 54.59 -8.89 17.67
CA LYS A 3 53.16 -8.95 18.05
C LYS A 3 53.07 -9.56 19.44
N LYS A 4 52.65 -8.75 20.43
CA LYS A 4 52.34 -9.20 21.79
C LYS A 4 50.94 -9.81 21.78
N VAL A 5 50.82 -11.08 22.17
CA VAL A 5 49.55 -11.74 22.44
C VAL A 5 49.27 -11.58 23.94
N ILE A 6 48.18 -10.90 24.27
CA ILE A 6 47.70 -10.76 25.65
C ILE A 6 46.66 -11.85 25.87
N LEU A 7 46.98 -12.79 26.77
CA LEU A 7 46.03 -13.73 27.36
C LEU A 7 45.11 -12.97 28.31
N LEU A 8 43.79 -13.17 28.17
CA LEU A 8 42.81 -12.88 29.21
C LEU A 8 42.06 -14.18 29.51
N ALA A 9 42.15 -14.61 30.76
CA ALA A 9 41.54 -15.81 31.29
C ALA A 9 40.50 -15.44 32.37
N ALA A 10 39.50 -16.32 32.47
CA ALA A 10 38.50 -16.47 33.55
C ALA A 10 37.37 -15.41 33.59
N ALA A 11 36.12 -15.74 33.94
CA ALA A 11 35.62 -16.87 34.72
C ALA A 11 34.17 -17.24 34.37
N LEU A 12 33.84 -18.51 34.58
CA LEU A 12 32.49 -19.05 34.67
C LEU A 12 31.65 -18.31 35.71
N LEU A 13 30.37 -18.08 35.40
CA LEU A 13 29.32 -18.19 36.40
C LEU A 13 28.12 -18.96 35.84
N CYS A 14 27.86 -20.06 36.54
CA CYS A 14 26.71 -20.95 36.43
C CYS A 14 25.49 -20.27 37.08
N GLY A 15 24.31 -20.46 36.49
CA GLY A 15 23.06 -19.96 37.02
C GLY A 15 21.86 -20.57 36.32
N CYS A 16 21.70 -21.90 36.43
CA CYS A 16 20.46 -22.58 36.08
C CYS A 16 19.34 -22.17 37.07
N LEU A 17 18.22 -21.69 36.56
CA LEU A 17 16.92 -21.89 37.20
C LEU A 17 15.88 -22.25 36.14
N LEU A 18 15.43 -23.51 36.23
CA LEU A 18 14.28 -24.08 35.54
C LEU A 18 13.01 -23.70 36.29
N ALA A 19 11.99 -23.26 35.57
CA ALA A 19 10.57 -23.49 35.82
C ALA A 19 9.86 -23.25 34.47
N GLY A 20 9.06 -24.12 33.85
CA GLY A 20 8.40 -25.34 34.32
C GLY A 20 6.88 -25.12 34.31
N CYS A 21 6.17 -25.93 33.49
CA CYS A 21 4.71 -26.10 33.34
C CYS A 21 3.99 -25.16 32.36
N GLN A 22 3.07 -25.61 31.48
CA GLN A 22 2.47 -26.94 31.31
C GLN A 22 1.87 -27.07 29.90
N LYS A 23 1.98 -28.30 29.37
CA LYS A 23 1.42 -28.81 28.13
C LYS A 23 0.06 -29.43 28.48
N THR A 24 -1.01 -29.10 27.77
CA THR A 24 -2.20 -29.95 27.67
C THR A 24 -2.34 -30.42 26.23
N LYS A 25 -2.26 -31.74 26.06
CA LYS A 25 -2.58 -32.46 24.82
C LYS A 25 -4.09 -32.69 24.76
N GLY A 26 -4.66 -32.51 23.58
CA GLY A 26 -5.85 -33.19 23.11
C GLY A 26 -5.55 -33.80 21.73
N ASP A 27 -5.32 -35.10 21.73
CA ASP A 27 -5.41 -36.07 20.62
C ASP A 27 -6.84 -36.02 20.00
N GLN A 28 -7.19 -36.30 18.74
CA GLN A 28 -6.71 -37.16 17.65
C GLN A 28 -7.26 -36.64 16.29
N LEU A 29 -6.46 -36.61 15.22
CA LEU A 29 -6.50 -37.51 14.05
C LEU A 29 -7.88 -37.80 13.43
N ASN A 30 -8.07 -37.33 12.19
CA ASN A 30 -8.59 -38.17 11.10
C ASN A 30 -8.02 -37.72 9.74
N PRO A 31 -7.13 -38.49 9.09
CA PRO A 31 -6.74 -38.26 7.71
C PRO A 31 -7.53 -39.20 6.78
N ASN A 32 -8.36 -38.64 5.91
CA ASN A 32 -8.83 -39.37 4.73
C ASN A 32 -7.98 -38.96 3.53
N THR A 33 -6.94 -39.75 3.28
CA THR A 33 -6.35 -39.95 1.95
C THR A 33 -7.24 -40.88 1.15
N VAL A 34 -7.69 -40.45 -0.03
CA VAL A 34 -7.93 -41.34 -1.17
C VAL A 34 -7.24 -40.74 -2.37
N THR A 35 -6.16 -41.38 -2.77
CA THR A 35 -5.50 -41.28 -4.07
C THR A 35 -6.30 -42.14 -5.05
N SER A 36 -6.57 -41.64 -6.26
CA SER A 36 -6.74 -42.46 -7.46
C SER A 36 -6.25 -41.68 -8.67
N GLU A 37 -5.42 -42.34 -9.44
CA GLU A 37 -4.66 -41.90 -10.59
C GLU A 37 -5.48 -41.85 -11.90
N GLU A 38 -4.94 -41.06 -12.83
CA GLU A 38 -4.86 -41.27 -14.29
C GLU A 38 -6.11 -41.27 -15.19
N GLY A 39 -6.01 -40.46 -16.26
CA GLY A 39 -6.90 -40.51 -17.42
C GLY A 39 -6.64 -39.38 -18.41
N GLN A 40 -5.73 -39.60 -19.34
CA GLN A 40 -5.22 -38.66 -20.34
C GLN A 40 -6.01 -38.70 -21.67
N ILE A 41 -5.97 -37.58 -22.42
CA ILE A 41 -6.05 -37.43 -23.89
C ILE A 41 -7.45 -37.54 -24.55
N LYS A 42 -7.90 -36.50 -25.28
CA LYS A 42 -7.83 -36.46 -26.76
C LYS A 42 -8.40 -35.17 -27.40
N VAL A 43 -7.51 -34.53 -28.13
CA VAL A 43 -7.64 -33.50 -29.20
C VAL A 43 -8.54 -34.07 -30.34
N GLU A 44 -9.40 -33.33 -31.05
CA GLU A 44 -9.04 -32.52 -32.23
C GLU A 44 -10.30 -32.01 -32.96
N SER A 45 -10.25 -30.75 -33.43
CA SER A 45 -10.70 -30.21 -34.73
C SER A 45 -12.21 -30.29 -35.11
N SER A 46 -12.85 -29.25 -35.65
CA SER A 46 -12.48 -28.57 -36.91
C SER A 46 -13.42 -27.39 -37.23
N ASN A 47 -12.85 -26.40 -37.95
CA ASN A 47 -13.44 -25.55 -39.02
C ASN A 47 -14.59 -24.58 -38.70
N GLU A 48 -14.82 -23.48 -39.42
CA GLU A 48 -14.07 -22.50 -40.23
C GLU A 48 -15.12 -21.42 -40.56
N ASN A 49 -14.70 -20.17 -40.66
CA ASN A 49 -15.22 -19.10 -41.54
C ASN A 49 -16.61 -18.41 -41.32
N ASN A 50 -16.47 -17.08 -41.20
CA ASN A 50 -17.18 -16.00 -41.92
C ASN A 50 -18.37 -15.24 -41.30
N GLU A 51 -18.09 -13.93 -41.18
CA GLU A 51 -18.88 -12.76 -41.60
C GLU A 51 -20.12 -12.32 -40.77
N GLU A 52 -19.86 -11.21 -40.06
CA GLU A 52 -20.69 -10.00 -39.88
C GLU A 52 -22.20 -10.06 -40.14
N LYS A 53 -23.00 -9.80 -39.09
CA LYS A 53 -24.06 -8.78 -39.15
C LYS A 53 -24.48 -8.27 -37.77
N GLU A 54 -24.08 -7.03 -37.50
CA GLU A 54 -24.82 -5.93 -36.87
C GLU A 54 -26.14 -6.28 -36.13
N SER A 55 -26.15 -6.01 -34.82
CA SER A 55 -27.37 -5.56 -34.13
C SER A 55 -26.98 -4.60 -33.00
N GLU A 56 -27.40 -3.36 -33.18
CA GLU A 56 -27.25 -2.26 -32.24
C GLU A 56 -27.94 -2.57 -30.89
N THR A 57 -27.26 -2.28 -29.78
CA THR A 57 -27.96 -1.91 -28.54
C THR A 57 -27.16 -0.88 -27.76
N LYS A 58 -27.23 0.36 -28.25
CA LYS A 58 -27.36 1.61 -27.48
C LYS A 58 -26.58 1.70 -26.14
N SER A 59 -25.27 1.86 -26.23
CA SER A 59 -24.43 2.36 -25.13
C SER A 59 -24.72 3.86 -24.88
N VAL A 60 -25.30 4.19 -23.72
CA VAL A 60 -25.46 5.57 -23.25
C VAL A 60 -24.08 6.07 -22.83
N LYS A 61 -23.47 6.92 -23.67
CA LYS A 61 -22.33 7.76 -23.29
C LYS A 61 -22.82 8.83 -22.31
N ILE A 62 -22.30 8.82 -21.09
CA ILE A 62 -22.34 10.01 -20.23
C ILE A 62 -21.00 10.72 -20.42
N ASN A 63 -21.02 11.74 -21.27
CA ASN A 63 -20.02 12.79 -21.25
C ASN A 63 -20.31 13.66 -20.01
N SER A 64 -19.36 13.76 -19.09
CA SER A 64 -19.31 14.91 -18.18
C SER A 64 -17.86 15.36 -18.01
N SER A 65 -17.43 16.21 -18.95
CA SER A 65 -16.29 17.10 -18.76
C SER A 65 -16.80 18.43 -18.22
N SER A 66 -16.52 18.74 -16.96
CA SER A 66 -16.33 20.12 -16.50
C SER A 66 -15.82 20.15 -15.07
N ALA A 67 -14.66 20.75 -14.88
CA ALA A 67 -14.14 21.15 -13.58
C ALA A 67 -15.05 22.21 -12.94
N SER A 68 -15.51 21.95 -11.72
CA SER A 68 -15.65 22.89 -10.59
C SER A 68 -16.43 22.19 -9.47
N ASP A 69 -15.81 22.19 -8.29
CA ASP A 69 -16.41 22.30 -6.95
C ASP A 69 -17.93 21.99 -6.81
N THR A 70 -18.27 20.91 -6.11
CA THR A 70 -19.30 20.86 -5.04
C THR A 70 -19.44 19.42 -4.53
N GLY A 71 -19.37 19.29 -3.20
CA GLY A 71 -19.65 18.12 -2.35
C GLY A 71 -20.26 16.88 -3.00
N VAL A 72 -19.48 15.81 -3.00
CA VAL A 72 -19.94 14.45 -3.25
C VAL A 72 -21.08 14.13 -2.27
N SER A 73 -22.27 13.85 -2.80
CA SER A 73 -23.36 13.17 -2.10
C SER A 73 -22.76 11.94 -1.41
N GLN A 74 -22.70 11.96 -0.08
CA GLN A 74 -22.10 10.92 0.74
C GLN A 74 -22.93 9.63 0.64
N SER A 75 -22.78 8.89 -0.45
CA SER A 75 -23.04 7.45 -0.45
C SER A 75 -22.14 6.86 0.62
N GLU A 76 -22.70 6.11 1.56
CA GLU A 76 -21.91 5.45 2.60
C GLU A 76 -20.86 4.55 1.91
N ILE A 77 -19.60 4.99 1.89
CA ILE A 77 -18.51 4.20 1.34
C ILE A 77 -18.27 3.05 2.31
N SER A 78 -18.62 1.84 1.86
CA SER A 78 -18.29 0.60 2.56
C SER A 78 -17.00 0.06 1.96
N LEU A 79 -15.99 -0.16 2.80
CA LEU A 79 -14.71 -0.75 2.39
C LEU A 79 -14.76 -2.28 2.54
N ASP A 80 -14.14 -3.01 1.61
CA ASP A 80 -13.87 -4.44 1.79
C ASP A 80 -12.71 -4.61 2.77
N GLU A 81 -12.95 -5.22 3.93
CA GLU A 81 -11.93 -5.44 4.96
C GLU A 81 -10.69 -6.18 4.43
N LYS A 82 -10.84 -7.00 3.38
CA LYS A 82 -9.71 -7.73 2.76
C LYS A 82 -8.74 -6.83 2.01
N ARG A 83 -9.18 -5.64 1.59
CA ARG A 83 -8.37 -4.65 0.88
C ARG A 83 -7.71 -3.66 1.84
N ILE A 84 -8.07 -3.63 3.12
CA ILE A 84 -7.37 -2.82 4.13
C ILE A 84 -5.99 -3.43 4.38
N ILE A 85 -4.94 -2.60 4.34
CA ILE A 85 -3.56 -2.99 4.68
C ILE A 85 -3.39 -2.78 6.19
N PRO A 86 -3.49 -3.81 7.04
CA PRO A 86 -3.67 -3.62 8.48
C PRO A 86 -2.43 -3.03 9.14
N ASP A 87 -1.25 -3.46 8.71
CA ASP A 87 0.05 -3.00 9.24
C ASP A 87 0.38 -1.55 8.81
N GLN A 88 -0.41 -0.97 7.90
CA GLN A 88 -0.28 0.41 7.42
C GLN A 88 -1.59 1.20 7.61
N SER A 89 -2.38 0.82 8.61
CA SER A 89 -3.63 1.48 8.97
C SER A 89 -3.67 1.72 10.48
N PHE A 90 -3.70 2.99 10.89
CA PHE A 90 -3.36 3.40 12.26
C PHE A 90 -4.46 4.24 12.90
N ASP A 91 -4.75 3.97 14.17
CA ASP A 91 -5.48 4.92 15.00
C ASP A 91 -4.57 6.10 15.34
N VAL A 92 -5.05 7.33 15.09
CA VAL A 92 -4.26 8.55 15.20
C VAL A 92 -5.13 9.72 15.67
N GLU A 93 -4.56 10.57 16.52
CA GLU A 93 -5.09 11.91 16.78
C GLU A 93 -4.57 12.87 15.70
N LEU A 94 -5.45 13.28 14.80
CA LEU A 94 -5.12 14.00 13.57
C LEU A 94 -5.87 15.34 13.49
N ASN A 95 -5.18 16.43 13.80
CA ASN A 95 -5.66 17.82 13.62
C ASN A 95 -7.12 17.99 14.11
N GLU A 96 -7.97 18.68 13.33
CA GLU A 96 -9.39 18.88 13.64
C GLU A 96 -10.27 17.63 13.48
N TRP A 97 -9.72 16.51 12.99
CA TRP A 97 -10.42 15.22 12.95
C TRP A 97 -10.50 14.56 14.32
N GLY A 98 -9.57 14.90 15.22
CA GLY A 98 -9.40 14.24 16.51
C GLY A 98 -8.98 12.78 16.32
N ASN A 99 -9.51 11.89 17.15
CA ASN A 99 -9.25 10.45 17.04
C ASN A 99 -9.99 9.86 15.83
N VAL A 100 -9.22 9.41 14.85
CA VAL A 100 -9.67 8.71 13.64
C VAL A 100 -8.72 7.57 13.33
N ARG A 101 -9.16 6.64 12.47
CA ARG A 101 -8.29 5.62 11.91
C ARG A 101 -7.93 5.99 10.47
N PHE A 102 -6.64 6.15 10.20
CA PHE A 102 -6.12 6.23 8.83
C PHE A 102 -6.12 4.84 8.22
N ILE A 103 -6.64 4.70 7.00
CA ILE A 103 -6.74 3.44 6.29
C ILE A 103 -5.91 3.54 5.01
N SER A 104 -4.97 2.62 4.84
CA SER A 104 -4.38 2.31 3.53
C SER A 104 -5.18 1.19 2.89
N TYR A 105 -5.71 1.42 1.69
CA TYR A 105 -6.65 0.53 1.00
C TYR A 105 -6.07 0.09 -0.34
N ALA A 106 -5.68 -1.18 -0.42
CA ALA A 106 -5.04 -1.78 -1.57
C ALA A 106 -5.96 -1.81 -2.80
N PRO A 107 -5.40 -1.83 -4.02
CA PRO A 107 -6.12 -2.15 -5.26
C PRO A 107 -6.89 -3.47 -5.18
N GLU A 108 -7.90 -3.63 -6.03
CA GLU A 108 -8.58 -4.91 -6.18
C GLU A 108 -7.65 -5.95 -6.82
N ALA A 109 -7.77 -7.21 -6.38
CA ALA A 109 -6.98 -8.29 -6.96
C ALA A 109 -7.30 -8.44 -8.46
N GLY A 110 -6.28 -8.31 -9.31
CA GLY A 110 -6.41 -8.36 -10.77
C GLY A 110 -6.78 -7.03 -11.44
N ALA A 111 -6.94 -5.94 -10.67
CA ALA A 111 -7.07 -4.60 -11.22
C ALA A 111 -5.70 -4.00 -11.53
N ASP A 112 -5.09 -4.44 -12.64
CA ASP A 112 -3.78 -3.96 -13.06
C ASP A 112 -3.76 -2.43 -13.17
N PHE A 113 -2.76 -1.81 -12.54
CA PHE A 113 -2.55 -0.36 -12.46
C PHE A 113 -3.64 0.44 -11.72
N GLU A 114 -4.56 -0.19 -10.98
CA GLU A 114 -5.27 0.53 -9.92
C GLU A 114 -4.27 0.91 -8.81
N ASP A 115 -4.40 2.12 -8.30
CA ASP A 115 -3.53 2.70 -7.28
C ASP A 115 -4.11 2.47 -5.86
N VAL A 116 -3.26 2.56 -4.84
CA VAL A 116 -3.67 2.54 -3.44
C VAL A 116 -4.50 3.79 -3.10
N SER A 117 -5.60 3.57 -2.41
CA SER A 117 -6.48 4.63 -1.90
C SER A 117 -6.31 4.80 -0.39
N PHE A 118 -6.65 5.99 0.12
CA PHE A 118 -6.56 6.28 1.55
C PHE A 118 -7.86 6.89 2.06
N TYR A 119 -8.19 6.58 3.32
CA TYR A 119 -9.40 7.04 3.97
C TYR A 119 -9.15 7.42 5.43
N LEU A 120 -9.99 8.31 5.97
CA LEU A 120 -10.18 8.42 7.41
C LEU A 120 -11.48 7.71 7.79
N MET A 121 -11.41 6.88 8.83
CA MET A 121 -12.56 6.23 9.41
C MET A 121 -12.81 6.69 10.84
N LYS A 122 -14.09 6.81 11.20
CA LYS A 122 -14.55 7.06 12.56
C LYS A 122 -15.81 6.25 12.80
N ASP A 123 -15.88 5.56 13.94
CA ASP A 123 -17.02 4.69 14.29
C ASP A 123 -17.39 3.70 13.18
N ASN A 124 -16.37 3.08 12.56
CA ASN A 124 -16.48 2.15 11.43
C ASN A 124 -17.12 2.75 10.15
N LYS A 125 -17.17 4.07 10.03
CA LYS A 125 -17.64 4.77 8.83
C LYS A 125 -16.50 5.57 8.21
N VAL A 126 -16.44 5.57 6.88
CA VAL A 126 -15.57 6.47 6.13
C VAL A 126 -16.09 7.90 6.30
N VAL A 127 -15.24 8.77 6.86
CA VAL A 127 -15.54 10.20 7.07
C VAL A 127 -14.74 11.10 6.12
N TYR A 128 -13.70 10.56 5.48
CA TYR A 128 -12.90 11.28 4.49
C TYR A 128 -12.28 10.32 3.47
N SER A 129 -12.22 10.73 2.21
CA SER A 129 -11.48 10.07 1.15
C SER A 129 -10.38 11.01 0.68
N PHE A 130 -9.14 10.53 0.67
CA PHE A 130 -8.02 11.33 0.17
C PHE A 130 -8.06 11.45 -1.36
N PRO A 131 -7.52 12.54 -1.93
CA PRO A 131 -7.44 12.69 -3.37
C PRO A 131 -6.54 11.62 -4.00
N TYR A 132 -6.92 11.13 -5.17
CA TYR A 132 -6.07 10.23 -5.97
C TYR A 132 -4.85 10.97 -6.51
N TYR A 133 -3.76 10.23 -6.73
CA TYR A 133 -2.56 10.81 -7.33
C TYR A 133 -2.72 11.05 -8.84
N GLY A 134 -3.13 10.00 -9.56
CA GLY A 134 -3.40 10.00 -10.99
C GLY A 134 -4.88 10.07 -11.30
N GLU A 135 -5.19 10.40 -12.55
CA GLU A 135 -6.58 10.37 -13.05
C GLU A 135 -7.17 8.96 -12.90
N ASN A 136 -8.43 8.90 -12.49
CA ASN A 136 -9.18 7.64 -12.32
C ASN A 136 -8.50 6.60 -11.40
N ASN A 137 -7.66 7.03 -10.44
CA ASN A 137 -6.90 6.16 -9.54
C ASN A 137 -6.00 5.16 -10.29
N ARG A 138 -5.35 5.60 -11.37
CA ARG A 138 -4.50 4.77 -12.23
C ARG A 138 -3.02 5.11 -12.12
N THR A 139 -2.14 4.10 -12.18
CA THR A 139 -0.67 4.25 -12.07
C THR A 139 0.09 4.12 -13.39
N ASP A 140 -0.58 3.72 -14.46
CA ASP A 140 0.01 3.39 -15.77
C ASP A 140 0.79 4.53 -16.44
N THR A 141 0.47 5.78 -16.10
CA THR A 141 1.12 6.97 -16.67
C THR A 141 2.29 7.51 -15.87
N TYR A 142 2.44 7.13 -14.59
CA TYR A 142 3.45 7.73 -13.72
C TYR A 142 4.29 6.72 -12.93
N ALA A 143 3.80 5.52 -12.64
CA ALA A 143 4.49 4.50 -11.86
C ALA A 143 4.39 3.11 -12.53
N GLY A 144 3.86 2.12 -11.82
CA GLY A 144 3.76 0.73 -12.26
C GLY A 144 2.75 -0.03 -11.42
N LEU A 145 2.89 -1.36 -11.34
CA LEU A 145 2.00 -2.18 -10.52
C LEU A 145 2.24 -1.90 -9.04
N PHE A 146 1.17 -1.73 -8.27
CA PHE A 146 1.26 -1.60 -6.82
C PHE A 146 1.86 -2.86 -6.19
N ASP A 147 2.89 -2.69 -5.37
CA ASP A 147 3.51 -3.77 -4.58
C ASP A 147 3.04 -3.72 -3.13
N GLY A 148 3.10 -2.52 -2.52
CA GLY A 148 2.72 -2.35 -1.12
C GLY A 148 2.87 -0.92 -0.60
N VAL A 149 2.28 -0.66 0.55
CA VAL A 149 2.60 0.52 1.36
C VAL A 149 3.70 0.13 2.33
N GLU A 150 4.84 0.82 2.26
CA GLU A 150 6.00 0.54 3.11
C GLU A 150 5.91 1.24 4.46
N SER A 151 5.48 2.50 4.47
CA SER A 151 5.34 3.28 5.70
C SER A 151 4.38 4.45 5.55
N VAL A 152 3.77 4.84 6.66
CA VAL A 152 2.93 6.04 6.80
C VAL A 152 3.47 6.89 7.94
N GLY A 153 3.66 8.18 7.69
CA GLY A 153 4.15 9.16 8.66
C GLY A 153 3.18 10.32 8.80
N PHE A 154 2.94 10.74 10.04
CA PHE A 154 2.17 11.95 10.36
C PHE A 154 3.16 13.02 10.84
N ARG A 155 3.44 14.01 10.00
CA ARG A 155 4.54 14.99 10.15
C ARG A 155 4.06 16.34 9.63
N ASP A 156 4.46 17.42 10.28
CA ASP A 156 4.27 18.78 9.75
C ASP A 156 5.42 19.08 8.78
N VAL A 157 5.17 19.00 7.48
CA VAL A 157 6.22 19.15 6.44
C VAL A 157 6.31 20.55 5.87
N ASN A 158 5.27 21.36 6.02
CA ASN A 158 5.21 22.74 5.53
C ASN A 158 5.33 23.78 6.66
N HIS A 159 5.49 23.35 7.90
CA HIS A 159 5.66 24.16 9.11
C HIS A 159 4.45 25.03 9.46
N ASP A 160 3.24 24.58 9.14
CA ASP A 160 2.00 25.29 9.47
C ASP A 160 1.38 24.87 10.82
N ASN A 161 2.02 23.95 11.55
CA ASN A 161 1.60 23.32 12.80
C ASN A 161 0.42 22.34 12.66
N LEU A 162 0.08 21.91 11.45
CA LEU A 162 -0.81 20.79 11.18
C LEU A 162 0.00 19.55 10.83
N LYS A 163 -0.47 18.38 11.25
CA LYS A 163 0.13 17.11 10.81
C LYS A 163 -0.32 16.83 9.38
N ASP A 164 0.62 16.84 8.46
CA ASP A 164 0.49 16.29 7.12
C ASP A 164 0.70 14.77 7.14
N ILE A 165 0.47 14.12 6.00
CA ILE A 165 0.65 12.68 5.84
C ILE A 165 1.65 12.41 4.72
N ILE A 166 2.70 11.66 5.04
CA ILE A 166 3.67 11.12 4.06
C ILE A 166 3.46 9.61 4.00
N VAL A 167 3.29 9.07 2.80
CA VAL A 167 3.21 7.63 2.55
C VAL A 167 4.34 7.21 1.62
N ILE A 168 5.07 6.16 1.96
CA ILE A 168 6.02 5.51 1.06
C ILE A 168 5.33 4.31 0.43
N ILE A 169 5.24 4.32 -0.89
CA ILE A 169 4.53 3.31 -1.67
C ILE A 169 5.52 2.67 -2.64
N ASN A 170 5.55 1.34 -2.67
CA ASN A 170 6.39 0.58 -3.55
C ASN A 170 5.63 0.15 -4.81
N TYR A 171 6.28 0.31 -5.96
CA TYR A 171 5.73 -0.09 -7.26
C TYR A 171 6.72 -0.94 -8.07
N ILE A 172 6.19 -1.89 -8.83
CA ILE A 172 6.93 -2.68 -9.82
C ILE A 172 6.78 -2.02 -11.19
N THR A 173 7.88 -1.56 -11.79
CA THR A 173 7.87 -0.76 -13.02
C THR A 173 8.44 -1.47 -14.25
N GLY A 174 8.96 -2.69 -14.12
CA GLY A 174 9.61 -3.40 -15.23
C GLY A 174 9.32 -4.89 -15.28
N ALA A 175 9.86 -5.54 -16.30
CA ALA A 175 9.80 -6.99 -16.49
C ALA A 175 11.17 -7.65 -16.23
N GLY A 176 11.15 -8.94 -15.89
CA GLY A 176 12.35 -9.72 -15.56
C GLY A 176 12.89 -9.46 -14.15
N PRO A 177 13.92 -10.19 -13.69
CA PRO A 177 14.33 -10.19 -12.29
C PRO A 177 14.69 -8.81 -11.70
N GLN A 178 15.27 -7.92 -12.51
CA GLN A 178 15.61 -6.55 -12.08
C GLN A 178 14.43 -5.58 -12.20
N GLY A 179 13.46 -5.88 -13.07
CA GLY A 179 12.22 -5.10 -13.22
C GLY A 179 11.19 -5.39 -12.13
N MET A 180 11.30 -6.55 -11.47
CA MET A 180 10.47 -7.00 -10.34
C MET A 180 10.98 -6.53 -8.98
N VAL A 181 11.95 -5.60 -8.94
CA VAL A 181 12.38 -4.98 -7.68
C VAL A 181 11.43 -3.80 -7.39
N PRO A 182 10.72 -3.80 -6.25
CA PRO A 182 9.87 -2.69 -5.89
C PRO A 182 10.66 -1.39 -5.73
N ARG A 183 10.11 -0.30 -6.27
CA ARG A 183 10.71 1.03 -6.22
C ARG A 183 9.86 1.97 -5.35
N PRO A 184 10.46 2.59 -4.33
CA PRO A 184 9.73 3.46 -3.42
C PRO A 184 9.40 4.80 -4.08
N ARG A 185 8.20 5.31 -3.80
CA ARG A 185 7.76 6.65 -4.13
C ARG A 185 7.03 7.28 -2.96
N ALA A 186 7.24 8.58 -2.78
CA ALA A 186 6.53 9.36 -1.79
C ALA A 186 5.15 9.78 -2.28
N ARG A 187 4.18 9.83 -1.37
CA ARG A 187 2.89 10.51 -1.54
C ARG A 187 2.67 11.39 -0.33
N ILE A 188 2.49 12.69 -0.57
CA ILE A 188 2.37 13.69 0.49
C ILE A 188 1.01 14.37 0.39
N PHE A 189 0.29 14.40 1.50
CA PHE A 189 -0.98 15.08 1.66
C PHE A 189 -0.83 16.20 2.70
N LEU A 190 -0.88 17.45 2.25
CA LEU A 190 -0.85 18.61 3.14
C LEU A 190 -2.21 18.81 3.79
N ALA A 191 -2.24 19.03 5.08
CA ALA A 191 -3.46 19.30 5.82
C ALA A 191 -3.95 20.73 5.59
N ASP A 192 -5.25 20.90 5.42
CA ASP A 192 -5.94 22.18 5.47
C ASP A 192 -7.24 22.01 6.25
N LYS A 193 -7.18 22.25 7.56
CA LYS A 193 -8.30 22.07 8.50
C LYS A 193 -8.87 20.64 8.47
N LYS A 194 -9.99 20.43 7.76
CA LYS A 194 -10.68 19.14 7.57
C LYS A 194 -10.58 18.64 6.14
N GLU A 195 -9.56 19.07 5.42
CA GLU A 195 -9.25 18.62 4.08
C GLU A 195 -7.75 18.31 3.97
N PHE A 196 -7.39 17.58 2.92
CA PHE A 196 -6.04 17.24 2.58
C PHE A 196 -5.81 17.45 1.09
N HIS A 197 -4.72 18.13 0.76
CA HIS A 197 -4.35 18.45 -0.61
C HIS A 197 -3.12 17.66 -1.02
N LEU A 198 -3.17 17.05 -2.20
CA LEU A 198 -2.02 16.32 -2.73
C LEU A 198 -0.90 17.30 -3.10
N ALA A 199 0.27 17.14 -2.47
CA ALA A 199 1.41 18.04 -2.64
C ALA A 199 2.25 17.69 -3.87
N LYS A 200 1.66 17.81 -5.08
CA LYS A 200 2.32 17.41 -6.34
C LYS A 200 3.72 18.02 -6.49
N ASP A 201 3.86 19.32 -6.24
CA ASP A 201 5.14 20.02 -6.36
C ASP A 201 6.22 19.43 -5.44
N LEU A 202 5.88 19.06 -4.19
CA LEU A 202 6.82 18.41 -3.27
C LEU A 202 7.15 16.98 -3.70
N ILE A 203 6.14 16.25 -4.20
CA ILE A 203 6.32 14.85 -4.64
C ILE A 203 7.23 14.80 -5.88
N ASP A 204 7.00 15.68 -6.86
CA ASP A 204 7.81 15.77 -8.07
C ASP A 204 9.24 16.16 -7.72
N ASP A 205 9.41 17.16 -6.85
CA ASP A 205 10.73 17.59 -6.37
C ASP A 205 11.51 16.49 -5.64
N ILE A 206 10.86 15.73 -4.75
CA ILE A 206 11.47 14.56 -4.10
C ILE A 206 11.87 13.51 -5.13
N THR A 207 10.97 13.24 -6.10
CA THR A 207 11.19 12.23 -7.15
C THR A 207 12.37 12.60 -8.05
N GLU A 208 12.57 13.89 -8.33
CA GLU A 208 13.64 14.38 -9.20
C GLU A 208 14.99 14.49 -8.47
N ASN A 209 15.00 14.78 -7.16
CA ASN A 209 16.20 15.21 -6.45
C ASN A 209 16.70 14.25 -5.36
N MET A 210 15.93 13.23 -4.98
CA MET A 210 16.38 12.21 -4.00
C MET A 210 16.67 10.88 -4.69
N ASP A 211 17.75 10.20 -4.26
CA ASP A 211 18.05 8.84 -4.69
C ASP A 211 16.96 7.86 -4.18
N GLU A 212 16.51 6.91 -5.01
CA GLU A 212 15.45 5.94 -4.65
C GLU A 212 15.72 5.22 -3.31
N LYS A 213 16.97 4.84 -3.04
CA LYS A 213 17.38 4.17 -1.78
C LYS A 213 17.20 5.02 -0.53
N ASP A 214 17.12 6.34 -0.69
CA ASP A 214 17.04 7.32 0.39
C ASP A 214 15.59 7.79 0.61
N ILE A 215 14.64 7.33 -0.22
CA ILE A 215 13.21 7.59 -0.08
C ILE A 215 12.65 6.84 1.13
N ASN A 216 12.65 7.51 2.27
CA ASN A 216 11.93 7.12 3.48
C ASN A 216 11.46 8.38 4.21
N ILE A 217 10.53 8.23 5.15
CA ILE A 217 9.90 9.37 5.85
C ILE A 217 10.92 10.31 6.49
N ASP A 218 11.88 9.77 7.25
CA ASP A 218 12.85 10.58 8.00
C ASP A 218 13.78 11.37 7.07
N ASN A 219 14.22 10.75 5.98
CA ASN A 219 15.06 11.42 4.98
C ASN A 219 14.28 12.47 4.19
N ILE A 220 13.02 12.21 3.84
CA ILE A 220 12.16 13.21 3.20
C ILE A 220 11.96 14.42 4.11
N CYS A 221 11.63 14.21 5.39
CA CYS A 221 11.50 15.32 6.33
C CYS A 221 12.78 16.15 6.41
N LYS A 222 13.95 15.51 6.56
CA LYS A 222 15.24 16.22 6.56
C LYS A 222 15.51 16.95 5.25
N TYR A 223 15.14 16.37 4.11
CA TYR A 223 15.32 17.01 2.80
C TYR A 223 14.49 18.29 2.71
N LEU A 224 13.23 18.23 3.12
CA LEU A 224 12.30 19.37 3.09
C LEU A 224 12.66 20.46 4.10
N GLU A 225 13.17 20.12 5.29
CA GLU A 225 13.65 21.09 6.30
C GLU A 225 14.80 21.99 5.79
N ASN A 226 15.55 21.53 4.78
CA ASN A 226 16.71 22.25 4.26
C ASN A 226 16.39 23.13 3.03
N LYS A 227 15.11 23.31 2.69
CA LYS A 227 14.64 24.18 1.60
C LYS A 227 14.08 25.50 2.10
#